data_AF-A0A7G8WB80-F1
#
_entry.id   AF-A0A7G8WB80-F1
#
_cell.length_a   1.000
_cell.length_b   1.000
_cell.length_c   1.000
_cell.angle_alpha   90.00
_cell.angle_beta   90.00
_cell.angle_gamma   90.00
#
_symmetry.space_group_name_H-M   'P 1'
#
loop_
_entity.id
_entity.type
_entity.pdbx_description
1 polymer ?
#
loop_
_entity_poly.entity_id
_entity_poly.type
_entity_poly.pdbx_seq_one_letter_code
_entity_poly.pdbx_strand_id
1 'polypeptide(L)'
;MKNQTFVLIGLFIMFFQFMIAQGSPDYSGGLKFKFNEDGSKYLRLISWAQVQANYNTDETFDGNGNENSKLNFNLRRARVLMFAQINKDFLILTHFGLNSLTSSTLSPTGKGDGSQLFFHDVWAQYNVGENHTVGGGLHYFNGISRLNNQSTLNIMTLDNNRQSWATIGLSDQFARHLGVFMKGKFNKLQYRVAVNDASVSSLDDRTAVAGGDAVYNGRSNLGSKAAGKTYAGYFDYHFLDQESNFLPYKVGTYLGEKKVFNIGAGFFLHPEGSVIDTGTAIAPNLEGEDVSIFAVDAFYDTPIGENGSAITAYAVYQNSDYGKNYIYSAYGTGSMLYGHVGYVLNGDKLKTRFQPYLSYGTHSYDAVDDNRSTLGVGINAYMSGHNSKLTLEYMNQSFGSVDTSTISLQAMIYL
;
A
#
# COMPACT_ATOMS: atom_id res chain seq x y z
N MET A 1 -1.53 17.55 29.94
CA MET A 1 -1.26 16.68 28.78
C MET A 1 -1.31 15.19 29.13
N LYS A 2 -0.51 14.65 30.06
CA LYS A 2 -0.59 13.21 30.46
C LYS A 2 -2.01 12.73 30.84
N ASN A 3 -2.77 13.53 31.58
CA ASN A 3 -4.08 13.11 32.09
C ASN A 3 -5.17 12.97 31.02
N GLN A 4 -5.10 13.72 29.90
CA GLN A 4 -6.09 13.60 28.82
C GLN A 4 -5.83 12.38 27.93
N THR A 5 -4.56 12.03 27.69
CA THR A 5 -4.15 10.82 26.97
C THR A 5 -4.59 9.55 27.71
N PHE A 6 -4.43 9.49 29.03
CA PHE A 6 -4.92 8.36 29.83
C PHE A 6 -6.45 8.25 29.85
N VAL A 7 -7.17 9.37 29.84
CA VAL A 7 -8.64 9.39 29.77
C VAL A 7 -9.13 8.89 28.40
N LEU A 8 -8.48 9.27 27.30
CA LEU A 8 -8.81 8.76 25.97
C LEU A 8 -8.50 7.26 25.82
N ILE A 9 -7.37 6.79 26.34
CA ILE A 9 -7.03 5.36 26.38
C ILE A 9 -8.03 4.59 27.27
N GLY A 10 -8.44 5.16 28.41
CA GLY A 10 -9.42 4.56 29.31
C GLY A 10 -10.83 4.50 28.72
N LEU A 11 -11.29 5.57 28.06
CA LEU A 11 -12.56 5.60 27.32
C LEU A 11 -12.54 4.60 26.16
N PHE A 12 -11.41 4.49 25.46
CA PHE A 12 -11.21 3.49 24.41
C PHE A 12 -11.42 2.07 24.96
N ILE A 13 -10.79 1.70 26.08
CA ILE A 13 -10.96 0.37 26.71
C ILE A 13 -12.43 0.12 27.13
N MET A 14 -13.14 1.14 27.62
CA MET A 14 -14.57 1.02 27.97
C MET A 14 -15.48 0.81 26.75
N PHE A 15 -15.19 1.43 25.59
CA PHE A 15 -15.99 1.25 24.38
C PHE A 15 -15.91 -0.17 23.79
N PHE A 16 -14.82 -0.92 24.01
CA PHE A 16 -14.73 -2.32 23.57
C PHE A 16 -15.62 -3.28 24.36
N GLN A 17 -16.06 -2.92 25.56
CA GLN A 17 -16.87 -3.82 26.41
C GLN A 17 -18.30 -3.99 25.88
N PHE A 18 -18.77 -3.09 25.01
CA PHE A 18 -20.15 -3.08 24.49
C PHE A 18 -20.27 -3.47 23.01
N MET A 19 -19.17 -3.86 22.35
CA MET A 19 -19.22 -4.34 20.97
C MET A 19 -19.57 -5.83 20.93
N ILE A 20 -20.88 -6.13 20.82
CA ILE A 20 -21.36 -7.46 20.43
C ILE A 20 -21.12 -7.62 18.93
N ALA A 21 -19.97 -8.18 18.58
CA ALA A 21 -19.75 -8.70 17.24
C ALA A 21 -20.53 -10.01 17.10
N GLN A 22 -21.70 -9.95 16.45
CA GLN A 22 -22.23 -11.14 15.80
C GLN A 22 -21.29 -11.47 14.65
N GLY A 23 -20.30 -12.33 14.91
CA GLY A 23 -19.36 -12.80 13.90
C GLY A 23 -20.16 -13.32 12.71
N SER A 24 -20.06 -12.65 11.57
CA SER A 24 -21.03 -12.68 10.46
C SER A 24 -21.51 -14.10 10.12
N PRO A 25 -22.60 -14.59 10.74
CA PRO A 25 -23.05 -15.98 10.58
C PRO A 25 -23.62 -16.21 9.18
N ASP A 26 -23.98 -15.11 8.51
CA ASP A 26 -24.74 -15.10 7.26
C ASP A 26 -23.87 -14.94 6.01
N TYR A 27 -22.55 -14.74 6.17
CA TYR A 27 -21.65 -14.46 5.04
C TYR A 27 -20.98 -15.71 4.46
N SER A 28 -21.79 -16.63 3.94
CA SER A 28 -21.31 -17.88 3.32
C SER A 28 -20.99 -17.69 1.83
N GLY A 29 -19.75 -17.29 1.52
CA GLY A 29 -19.21 -17.30 0.14
C GLY A 29 -19.03 -15.95 -0.55
N GLY A 30 -19.38 -14.85 0.13
CA GLY A 30 -19.31 -13.49 -0.41
C GLY A 30 -20.32 -13.20 -1.51
N LEU A 31 -20.33 -11.97 -2.03
CA LEU A 31 -21.17 -11.56 -3.15
C LEU A 31 -20.69 -12.21 -4.46
N LYS A 32 -21.05 -13.48 -4.67
CA LYS A 32 -20.68 -14.29 -5.84
C LYS A 32 -21.92 -14.65 -6.67
N PHE A 33 -22.01 -14.08 -7.87
CA PHE A 33 -23.04 -14.38 -8.86
C PHE A 33 -22.53 -15.48 -9.79
N LYS A 34 -23.13 -16.67 -9.74
CA LYS A 34 -22.77 -17.78 -10.63
C LYS A 34 -23.42 -17.59 -11.99
N PHE A 35 -22.67 -17.86 -13.06
CA PHE A 35 -23.18 -17.86 -14.44
C PHE A 35 -23.50 -19.27 -14.95
N ASN A 36 -23.15 -20.30 -14.19
CA ASN A 36 -23.44 -21.70 -14.48
C ASN A 36 -23.61 -22.53 -13.20
N GLU A 37 -24.22 -23.70 -13.32
CA GLU A 37 -24.61 -24.56 -12.19
C GLU A 37 -23.41 -24.99 -11.34
N ASP A 38 -22.31 -25.37 -11.97
CA ASP A 38 -21.08 -25.82 -11.28
C ASP A 38 -20.29 -24.66 -10.61
N GLY A 39 -20.64 -23.40 -10.91
CA GLY A 39 -20.01 -22.21 -10.34
C GLY A 39 -18.58 -21.92 -10.82
N SER A 40 -18.12 -22.57 -11.88
CA SER A 40 -16.82 -22.30 -12.55
C SER A 40 -16.80 -20.97 -13.31
N LYS A 41 -17.98 -20.46 -13.67
CA LYS A 41 -18.16 -19.13 -14.26
C LYS A 41 -18.91 -18.25 -13.27
N TYR A 42 -18.35 -17.09 -12.95
CA TYR A 42 -18.94 -16.23 -11.93
C TYR A 42 -18.46 -14.79 -12.01
N LEU A 43 -19.24 -13.89 -11.44
CA LEU A 43 -18.83 -12.55 -11.01
C LEU A 43 -18.72 -12.54 -9.49
N ARG A 44 -17.62 -12.02 -8.96
CA ARG A 44 -17.47 -11.74 -7.53
C ARG A 44 -17.38 -10.23 -7.32
N LEU A 45 -18.07 -9.75 -6.29
CA LEU A 45 -18.01 -8.39 -5.79
C LEU A 45 -17.38 -8.39 -4.40
N ILE A 46 -16.51 -7.43 -4.15
CA ILE A 46 -15.91 -7.12 -2.84
C ILE A 46 -16.06 -5.62 -2.63
N SER A 47 -16.60 -5.20 -1.50
CA SER A 47 -16.79 -3.79 -1.16
C SER A 47 -16.27 -3.52 0.25
N TRP A 48 -15.59 -2.40 0.44
CA TRP A 48 -15.08 -2.01 1.76
C TRP A 48 -15.07 -0.53 1.99
N ALA A 49 -15.22 -0.17 3.26
CA ALA A 49 -15.08 1.18 3.76
C ALA A 49 -14.10 1.20 4.94
N GLN A 50 -13.28 2.25 4.98
CA GLN A 50 -12.35 2.54 6.06
C GLN A 50 -12.53 3.99 6.48
N VAL A 51 -12.92 4.20 7.72
CA VAL A 51 -13.10 5.53 8.30
C VAL A 51 -12.10 5.70 9.44
N GLN A 52 -11.45 6.85 9.48
CA GLN A 52 -10.44 7.20 10.47
C GLN A 52 -10.86 8.42 11.28
N ALA A 53 -10.55 8.38 12.57
CA ALA A 53 -10.42 9.55 13.42
C ALA A 53 -8.94 9.69 13.77
N ASN A 54 -8.33 10.83 13.45
CA ASN A 54 -6.92 11.09 13.72
C ASN A 54 -6.78 12.26 14.69
N TYR A 55 -6.03 12.04 15.75
CA TYR A 55 -5.67 13.04 16.74
C TYR A 55 -4.18 13.39 16.60
N ASN A 56 -3.90 14.58 16.08
CA ASN A 56 -2.53 15.11 15.99
C ASN A 56 -2.09 15.65 17.35
N THR A 57 -0.89 15.28 17.80
CA THR A 57 -0.35 15.79 19.07
C THR A 57 0.11 17.24 18.94
N ASP A 58 0.62 17.56 17.76
CA ASP A 58 1.24 18.84 17.44
C ASP A 58 0.23 19.78 16.78
N GLU A 59 0.48 21.08 16.94
CA GLU A 59 -0.31 22.12 16.29
C GLU A 59 -0.04 22.08 14.79
N THR A 60 -1.10 22.21 14.00
CA THR A 60 -0.99 22.29 12.54
C THR A 60 -1.78 23.51 12.10
N PHE A 61 -1.33 24.18 11.05
CA PHE A 61 -1.92 25.44 10.60
C PHE A 61 -2.42 25.32 9.16
N ASP A 62 -3.52 26.00 8.84
CA ASP A 62 -4.01 26.11 7.46
C ASP A 62 -3.18 27.11 6.64
N GLY A 63 -3.50 27.24 5.34
CA GLY A 63 -2.79 28.16 4.45
C GLY A 63 -2.93 29.65 4.80
N ASN A 64 -3.85 30.00 5.71
CA ASN A 64 -4.04 31.36 6.22
C ASN A 64 -3.38 31.56 7.60
N GLY A 65 -2.69 30.55 8.13
CA GLY A 65 -2.06 30.59 9.45
C GLY A 65 -3.01 30.35 10.62
N ASN A 66 -4.24 29.87 10.40
CA ASN A 66 -5.13 29.49 11.50
C ASN A 66 -4.79 28.11 12.02
N GLU A 67 -4.83 27.92 13.34
CA GLU A 67 -4.64 26.62 13.98
C GLU A 67 -5.80 25.66 13.62
N ASN A 68 -5.45 24.45 13.17
CA ASN A 68 -6.41 23.39 12.88
C ASN A 68 -6.80 22.63 14.16
N SER A 69 -8.02 22.07 14.16
CA SER A 69 -8.43 21.09 15.16
C SER A 69 -7.45 19.91 15.22
N LYS A 70 -7.01 19.55 16.43
CA LYS A 70 -6.19 18.35 16.67
C LYS A 70 -6.90 17.07 16.26
N LEU A 71 -8.22 17.02 16.40
CA LEU A 71 -9.05 15.90 15.96
C LEU A 71 -9.59 16.16 14.55
N ASN A 72 -9.35 15.25 13.63
CA ASN A 72 -9.89 15.25 12.28
C ASN A 72 -10.43 13.87 11.89
N PHE A 73 -11.31 13.85 10.89
CA PHE A 73 -11.91 12.64 10.35
C PHE A 73 -11.54 12.47 8.88
N ASN A 74 -11.35 11.23 8.46
CA ASN A 74 -11.00 10.88 7.09
C ASN A 74 -11.75 9.63 6.65
N LEU A 75 -12.44 9.70 5.52
CA LEU A 75 -12.86 8.49 4.81
C LEU A 75 -11.67 7.98 4.02
N ARG A 76 -10.84 7.16 4.67
CA ARG A 76 -9.55 6.70 4.16
C ARG A 76 -9.69 5.92 2.86
N ARG A 77 -10.68 5.04 2.76
CA ARG A 77 -11.02 4.27 1.54
C ARG A 77 -12.51 3.96 1.51
N ALA A 78 -13.14 4.09 0.34
CA ALA A 78 -14.46 3.54 0.05
C ALA A 78 -14.43 2.97 -1.37
N ARG A 79 -14.35 1.65 -1.50
CA ARG A 79 -13.93 1.01 -2.75
C ARG A 79 -14.74 -0.24 -3.04
N VAL A 80 -14.84 -0.53 -4.34
CA VAL A 80 -15.46 -1.71 -4.90
C VAL A 80 -14.47 -2.40 -5.82
N LEU A 81 -14.28 -3.69 -5.62
CA LEU A 81 -13.54 -4.57 -6.49
C LEU A 81 -14.47 -5.66 -7.01
N MET A 82 -14.45 -5.86 -8.31
CA MET A 82 -15.19 -6.92 -8.96
C MET A 82 -14.29 -7.69 -9.92
N PHE A 83 -14.51 -8.99 -10.03
CA PHE A 83 -13.86 -9.77 -11.07
C PHE A 83 -14.79 -10.86 -11.58
N ALA A 84 -14.75 -11.09 -12.88
CA ALA A 84 -15.52 -12.13 -13.54
C ALA A 84 -14.59 -13.20 -14.12
N GLN A 85 -14.80 -14.44 -13.69
CA GLN A 85 -14.22 -15.62 -14.30
C GLN A 85 -15.20 -16.09 -15.39
N ILE A 86 -14.88 -15.84 -16.66
CA ILE A 86 -15.80 -16.12 -17.79
C ILE A 86 -15.65 -17.58 -18.25
N ASN A 87 -14.44 -18.12 -18.14
CA ASN A 87 -14.08 -19.52 -18.31
C ASN A 87 -12.79 -19.81 -17.52
N LYS A 88 -12.25 -21.03 -17.58
CA LYS A 88 -11.05 -21.40 -16.82
C LYS A 88 -9.78 -20.60 -17.19
N ASP A 89 -9.75 -19.96 -18.36
CA ASP A 89 -8.56 -19.30 -18.89
C ASP A 89 -8.66 -17.78 -18.83
N PHE A 90 -9.86 -17.21 -18.78
CA PHE A 90 -10.09 -15.77 -18.90
C PHE A 90 -10.72 -15.17 -17.64
N LEU A 91 -10.10 -14.10 -17.16
CA LEU A 91 -10.61 -13.27 -16.06
C LEU A 91 -10.49 -11.78 -16.41
N ILE A 92 -11.53 -11.02 -16.03
CA ILE A 92 -11.52 -9.55 -16.03
C ILE A 92 -11.66 -9.05 -14.59
N LEU A 93 -10.91 -8.02 -14.23
CA LEU A 93 -10.99 -7.35 -12.94
C LEU A 93 -11.27 -5.85 -13.14
N THR A 94 -12.08 -5.30 -12.26
CA THR A 94 -12.37 -3.87 -12.17
C THR A 94 -12.38 -3.46 -10.70
N HIS A 95 -11.63 -2.44 -10.36
CA HIS A 95 -11.52 -1.89 -9.01
C HIS A 95 -11.60 -0.38 -9.12
N PHE A 96 -12.55 0.22 -8.42
CA PHE A 96 -12.75 1.67 -8.42
C PHE A 96 -13.19 2.13 -7.04
N GLY A 97 -13.06 3.42 -6.81
CA GLY A 97 -13.58 4.02 -5.59
C GLY A 97 -12.77 5.21 -5.12
N LEU A 98 -13.22 5.73 -4.00
CA LEU A 98 -12.65 6.88 -3.35
C LEU A 98 -11.39 6.50 -2.58
N ASN A 99 -10.43 7.41 -2.57
CA ASN A 99 -9.22 7.27 -1.78
C ASN A 99 -8.89 8.56 -1.01
N SER A 100 -9.18 8.53 0.29
CA SER A 100 -8.92 9.59 1.27
C SER A 100 -9.71 10.89 1.03
N LEU A 101 -10.90 10.98 1.62
CA LEU A 101 -11.71 12.19 1.64
C LEU A 101 -11.66 12.85 3.01
N THR A 102 -11.29 14.13 3.02
CA THR A 102 -11.09 14.96 4.21
C THR A 102 -11.97 16.21 4.14
N SER A 103 -12.08 16.95 5.25
CA SER A 103 -12.75 18.27 5.25
C SER A 103 -12.14 19.25 4.26
N SER A 104 -10.83 19.18 4.02
CA SER A 104 -10.11 20.05 3.07
C SER A 104 -10.30 19.68 1.61
N THR A 105 -10.67 18.44 1.31
CA THR A 105 -10.86 17.93 -0.06
C THR A 105 -12.33 17.69 -0.42
N LEU A 106 -13.22 17.83 0.57
CA LEU A 106 -14.66 17.93 0.40
C LEU A 106 -15.02 19.17 -0.41
N SER A 107 -16.06 19.05 -1.24
CA SER A 107 -16.58 20.17 -2.03
C SER A 107 -18.10 20.24 -1.87
N PRO A 108 -18.73 21.43 -1.99
CA PRO A 108 -20.18 21.59 -1.77
C PRO A 108 -21.05 20.71 -2.67
N THR A 109 -20.53 20.29 -3.82
CA THR A 109 -21.26 19.48 -4.81
C THR A 109 -20.69 18.07 -4.98
N GLY A 110 -19.68 17.68 -4.18
CA GLY A 110 -19.05 16.36 -4.27
C GLY A 110 -18.24 16.12 -5.56
N LYS A 111 -17.76 17.19 -6.21
CA LYS A 111 -17.00 17.13 -7.47
C LYS A 111 -15.50 17.48 -7.33
N GLY A 112 -15.06 17.84 -6.12
CA GLY A 112 -13.65 18.11 -5.82
C GLY A 112 -12.80 16.84 -5.84
N ASP A 113 -11.49 17.02 -5.91
CA ASP A 113 -10.54 15.93 -6.16
C ASP A 113 -10.59 14.81 -5.12
N GLY A 114 -10.87 15.12 -3.84
CA GLY A 114 -11.03 14.10 -2.80
C GLY A 114 -12.29 13.24 -2.92
N SER A 115 -13.32 13.72 -3.65
CA SER A 115 -14.60 13.02 -3.85
C SER A 115 -14.62 12.18 -5.13
N GLN A 116 -13.54 12.18 -5.91
CA GLN A 116 -13.49 11.49 -7.20
C GLN A 116 -13.61 9.97 -7.03
N LEU A 117 -14.50 9.37 -7.83
CA LEU A 117 -14.51 7.93 -8.09
C LEU A 117 -13.69 7.67 -9.34
N PHE A 118 -12.55 7.00 -9.18
CA PHE A 118 -11.67 6.65 -10.28
C PHE A 118 -11.37 5.16 -10.29
N PHE A 119 -10.98 4.65 -11.45
CA PHE A 119 -10.50 3.29 -11.60
C PHE A 119 -9.13 3.14 -10.95
N HIS A 120 -9.07 2.34 -9.90
CA HIS A 120 -7.81 1.87 -9.34
C HIS A 120 -7.20 0.84 -10.27
N ASP A 121 -7.93 -0.21 -10.63
CA ASP A 121 -7.46 -1.26 -11.53
C ASP A 121 -8.54 -1.60 -12.57
N VAL A 122 -8.16 -1.77 -13.83
CA VAL A 122 -9.00 -2.40 -14.87
C VAL A 122 -8.09 -3.19 -15.79
N TRP A 123 -8.17 -4.51 -15.70
CA TRP A 123 -7.31 -5.38 -16.51
C TRP A 123 -8.01 -6.70 -16.83
N ALA A 124 -7.56 -7.33 -17.92
CA ALA A 124 -7.95 -8.67 -18.30
C ALA A 124 -6.71 -9.57 -18.31
N GLN A 125 -6.92 -10.86 -18.07
CA GLN A 125 -5.87 -11.86 -18.11
C GLN A 125 -6.30 -13.11 -18.87
N TYR A 126 -5.31 -13.82 -19.41
CA TYR A 126 -5.42 -15.11 -20.06
C TYR A 126 -4.40 -16.09 -19.48
N ASN A 127 -4.86 -17.28 -19.09
CA ASN A 127 -4.01 -18.35 -18.61
C ASN A 127 -3.34 -19.03 -19.81
N VAL A 128 -2.01 -18.97 -19.87
CA VAL A 128 -1.20 -19.66 -20.89
C VAL A 128 -0.79 -21.07 -20.45
N GLY A 129 -0.99 -21.38 -19.17
CA GLY A 129 -0.83 -22.70 -18.58
C GLY A 129 -1.42 -22.73 -17.18
N GLU A 130 -1.34 -23.88 -16.51
CA GLU A 130 -1.95 -24.07 -15.18
C GLU A 130 -1.41 -23.08 -14.13
N ASN A 131 -0.12 -22.75 -14.21
CA ASN A 131 0.57 -21.89 -13.26
C ASN A 131 1.07 -20.57 -13.86
N HIS A 132 0.68 -20.24 -15.09
CA HIS A 132 1.20 -19.09 -15.83
C HIS A 132 0.09 -18.32 -16.51
N THR A 133 0.11 -17.00 -16.31
CA THR A 133 -0.90 -16.07 -16.79
C THR A 133 -0.21 -14.86 -17.39
N VAL A 134 -0.75 -14.37 -18.50
CA VAL A 134 -0.43 -13.05 -19.06
C VAL A 134 -1.67 -12.17 -18.98
N GLY A 135 -1.49 -10.87 -18.83
CA GLY A 135 -2.60 -9.92 -18.84
C GLY A 135 -2.16 -8.51 -19.14
N GLY A 136 -3.13 -7.61 -19.21
CA GLY A 136 -2.86 -6.20 -19.50
C GLY A 136 -4.04 -5.29 -19.16
N GLY A 137 -3.74 -4.01 -19.04
CA GLY A 137 -4.63 -2.96 -18.58
C GLY A 137 -3.99 -2.11 -17.50
N LEU A 138 -4.80 -1.35 -16.76
CA LEU A 138 -4.36 -0.61 -15.58
C LEU A 138 -4.27 -1.57 -14.40
N HIS A 139 -3.06 -1.87 -13.91
CA HIS A 139 -2.86 -3.00 -13.00
C HIS A 139 -1.88 -2.73 -11.84
N TYR A 140 -2.04 -3.53 -10.78
CA TYR A 140 -1.27 -3.47 -9.53
C TYR A 140 -0.19 -4.56 -9.40
N PHE A 141 0.25 -5.16 -10.51
CA PHE A 141 1.35 -6.15 -10.49
C PHE A 141 2.70 -5.46 -10.37
N ASN A 142 3.04 -5.08 -9.14
CA ASN A 142 4.23 -4.28 -8.82
C ASN A 142 5.42 -5.17 -8.46
N GLY A 143 6.63 -4.63 -8.71
CA GLY A 143 7.87 -5.37 -8.61
C GLY A 143 8.59 -5.30 -7.27
N ILE A 144 8.68 -4.16 -6.59
CA ILE A 144 9.86 -4.01 -5.74
C ILE A 144 9.84 -4.98 -4.54
N SER A 145 8.74 -5.03 -3.78
CA SER A 145 8.60 -5.90 -2.60
C SER A 145 7.18 -6.39 -2.38
N ARG A 146 6.97 -7.20 -1.34
CA ARG A 146 5.64 -7.54 -0.82
C ARG A 146 4.80 -6.29 -0.51
N LEU A 147 5.39 -5.25 0.08
CA LEU A 147 4.67 -4.04 0.47
C LEU A 147 4.18 -3.23 -0.73
N ASN A 148 4.87 -3.30 -1.88
CA ASN A 148 4.39 -2.70 -3.13
C ASN A 148 3.11 -3.35 -3.66
N ASN A 149 2.79 -4.53 -3.14
CA ASN A 149 1.66 -5.33 -3.52
C ASN A 149 0.68 -5.52 -2.34
N GLN A 150 0.79 -4.74 -1.25
CA GLN A 150 0.01 -5.01 -0.04
C GLN A 150 -1.50 -4.82 -0.24
N SER A 151 -2.28 -5.79 0.23
CA SER A 151 -3.74 -5.71 0.29
C SER A 151 -4.21 -4.73 1.36
N THR A 152 -5.11 -3.82 1.01
CA THR A 152 -5.70 -2.88 1.97
C THR A 152 -6.73 -3.49 2.91
N LEU A 153 -7.16 -4.74 2.67
CA LEU A 153 -8.21 -5.42 3.44
C LEU A 153 -7.68 -6.19 4.65
N ASN A 154 -6.38 -6.47 4.70
CA ASN A 154 -5.77 -7.33 5.72
C ASN A 154 -4.37 -6.85 6.10
N ILE A 155 -4.13 -5.53 5.97
CA ILE A 155 -2.95 -4.86 6.54
C ILE A 155 -2.97 -5.09 8.06
N MET A 156 -1.81 -5.45 8.63
CA MET A 156 -1.67 -5.55 10.07
C MET A 156 -1.55 -4.16 10.72
N THR A 157 -0.62 -3.33 10.24
CA THR A 157 -0.49 -1.91 10.62
C THR A 157 -1.72 -1.09 10.19
N LEU A 158 -1.84 0.16 10.65
CA LEU A 158 -2.96 1.01 10.26
C LEU A 158 -3.01 1.26 8.74
N ASP A 159 -1.85 1.47 8.14
CA ASP A 159 -1.65 1.65 6.70
C ASP A 159 -0.31 1.04 6.25
N ASN A 160 -0.04 1.09 4.94
CA ASN A 160 1.23 0.71 4.35
C ASN A 160 2.35 1.69 4.77
N ASN A 161 3.59 1.19 4.87
CA ASN A 161 4.76 2.08 4.98
C ASN A 161 4.87 2.92 3.69
N ARG A 162 4.66 4.24 3.81
CA ARG A 162 4.46 5.14 2.67
C ARG A 162 5.57 5.07 1.62
N GLN A 163 6.82 4.92 2.04
CA GLN A 163 8.01 4.88 1.21
C GLN A 163 8.17 3.56 0.44
N SER A 164 7.54 2.49 0.93
CA SER A 164 7.50 1.20 0.22
C SER A 164 6.72 1.31 -1.09
N TRP A 165 5.69 2.16 -1.20
CA TRP A 165 5.08 2.51 -2.49
C TRP A 165 5.93 3.53 -3.26
N ALA A 166 7.11 3.09 -3.67
CA ALA A 166 8.19 3.93 -4.21
C ALA A 166 7.82 4.81 -5.42
N THR A 167 6.83 4.42 -6.23
CA THR A 167 6.51 5.11 -7.49
C THR A 167 5.22 5.91 -7.45
N ILE A 168 4.48 5.88 -6.32
CA ILE A 168 3.07 6.28 -6.31
C ILE A 168 2.87 7.75 -6.72
N GLY A 169 2.21 7.95 -7.85
CA GLY A 169 1.99 9.29 -8.44
C GLY A 169 3.22 9.92 -9.11
N LEU A 170 4.36 9.24 -9.20
CA LEU A 170 5.55 9.72 -9.93
C LEU A 170 5.57 9.20 -11.36
N SER A 171 5.45 7.88 -11.53
CA SER A 171 5.37 7.23 -12.86
C SER A 171 4.06 6.49 -13.08
N ASP A 172 3.13 6.54 -12.12
CA ASP A 172 1.94 5.70 -12.05
C ASP A 172 0.69 6.46 -11.58
N GLN A 173 -0.48 5.83 -11.75
CA GLN A 173 -1.73 6.27 -11.14
C GLN A 173 -1.99 5.46 -9.87
N PHE A 174 -1.68 6.04 -8.71
CA PHE A 174 -1.98 5.44 -7.41
C PHE A 174 -1.46 3.99 -7.27
N ALA A 175 -0.18 3.78 -7.63
CA ALA A 175 0.56 2.53 -7.67
C ALA A 175 0.08 1.52 -8.74
N ARG A 176 -0.56 2.03 -9.80
CA ARG A 176 -0.86 1.26 -11.03
C ARG A 176 -0.31 1.91 -12.26
N HIS A 177 0.25 1.07 -13.12
CA HIS A 177 0.60 1.45 -14.48
C HIS A 177 -0.38 0.85 -15.48
N LEU A 178 -0.48 1.50 -16.64
CA LEU A 178 -1.07 0.93 -17.84
C LEU A 178 0.00 0.10 -18.54
N GLY A 179 -0.24 -1.20 -18.72
CA GLY A 179 0.78 -2.08 -19.28
C GLY A 179 0.34 -3.51 -19.48
N VAL A 180 1.35 -4.36 -19.63
CA VAL A 180 1.20 -5.81 -19.69
C VAL A 180 1.98 -6.44 -18.54
N PHE A 181 1.45 -7.53 -18.00
CA PHE A 181 2.08 -8.30 -16.94
C PHE A 181 2.10 -9.79 -17.28
N MET A 182 3.05 -10.49 -16.69
CA MET A 182 3.07 -11.94 -16.60
C MET A 182 3.24 -12.34 -15.14
N LYS A 183 2.46 -13.31 -14.69
CA LYS A 183 2.54 -13.84 -13.34
C LYS A 183 2.43 -15.35 -13.35
N GLY A 184 3.04 -15.98 -12.37
CA GLY A 184 2.95 -17.42 -12.24
C GLY A 184 3.78 -17.96 -11.10
N LYS A 185 4.02 -19.26 -11.15
CA LYS A 185 4.93 -19.93 -10.23
C LYS A 185 5.59 -21.15 -10.87
N PHE A 186 6.81 -21.42 -10.44
CA PHE A 186 7.54 -22.66 -10.68
C PHE A 186 7.73 -23.36 -9.33
N ASN A 187 6.91 -24.36 -9.04
CA ASN A 187 6.86 -25.02 -7.73
C ASN A 187 6.66 -24.00 -6.58
N LYS A 188 7.69 -23.76 -5.76
CA LYS A 188 7.68 -22.83 -4.62
C LYS A 188 8.12 -21.41 -4.98
N LEU A 189 8.66 -21.19 -6.17
CA LEU A 189 9.07 -19.87 -6.64
C LEU A 189 7.91 -19.19 -7.36
N GLN A 190 7.31 -18.18 -6.75
CA GLN A 190 6.31 -17.32 -7.38
C GLN A 190 6.98 -16.12 -8.06
N TYR A 191 6.43 -15.67 -9.18
CA TYR A 191 6.90 -14.48 -9.87
C TYR A 191 5.75 -13.62 -10.38
N ARG A 192 6.05 -12.33 -10.56
CA ARG A 192 5.27 -11.36 -11.31
C ARG A 192 6.23 -10.39 -11.96
N VAL A 193 5.99 -10.07 -13.22
CA VAL A 193 6.76 -9.09 -14.00
C VAL A 193 5.80 -8.24 -14.82
N ALA A 194 6.18 -7.00 -15.08
CA ALA A 194 5.38 -6.07 -15.85
C ALA A 194 6.24 -5.13 -16.72
N VAL A 195 5.69 -4.76 -17.87
CA VAL A 195 6.18 -3.69 -18.73
C VAL A 195 5.06 -2.70 -18.95
N ASN A 196 5.36 -1.44 -18.68
CA ASN A 196 4.36 -0.43 -18.40
C ASN A 196 4.68 0.86 -19.14
N ASP A 197 3.65 1.63 -19.48
CA ASP A 197 3.83 3.04 -19.82
C ASP A 197 4.08 3.85 -18.55
N ALA A 198 5.07 4.74 -18.61
CA ALA A 198 5.26 5.77 -17.59
C ALA A 198 4.21 6.88 -17.75
N SER A 199 3.63 7.32 -16.64
CA SER A 199 2.73 8.47 -16.62
C SER A 199 3.44 9.74 -17.12
N VAL A 200 2.74 10.53 -17.94
CA VAL A 200 3.23 11.85 -18.37
C VAL A 200 3.09 12.88 -17.24
N SER A 201 2.05 12.73 -16.41
CA SER A 201 1.84 13.56 -15.23
C SER A 201 2.52 12.92 -14.02
N SER A 202 3.24 13.73 -13.25
CA SER A 202 3.93 13.35 -12.01
C SER A 202 3.48 14.29 -10.89
N LEU A 203 3.49 13.80 -9.66
CA LEU A 203 3.37 14.63 -8.46
C LEU A 203 4.59 15.55 -8.32
N ASP A 204 5.76 15.12 -8.80
CA ASP A 204 6.95 15.98 -8.87
C ASP A 204 6.82 16.94 -10.07
N ASP A 205 6.28 18.12 -9.78
CA ASP A 205 6.06 19.22 -10.73
C ASP A 205 7.23 20.22 -10.77
N ARG A 206 8.33 19.92 -10.07
CA ARG A 206 9.53 20.76 -10.07
C ARG A 206 10.14 20.83 -11.47
N THR A 207 10.61 22.01 -11.84
CA THR A 207 11.40 22.19 -13.06
C THR A 207 12.88 21.92 -12.75
N ALA A 208 13.56 21.15 -13.59
CA ALA A 208 15.01 20.95 -13.48
C ALA A 208 15.71 22.31 -13.62
N VAL A 209 16.68 22.59 -12.75
CA VAL A 209 17.45 23.83 -12.77
C VAL A 209 18.92 23.54 -13.01
N ALA A 210 19.59 24.39 -13.79
CA ALA A 210 21.00 24.23 -14.14
C ALA A 210 21.88 23.98 -12.91
N GLY A 211 22.56 22.83 -12.89
CA GLY A 211 23.44 22.40 -11.80
C GLY A 211 22.74 21.91 -10.52
N GLY A 212 21.40 21.86 -10.52
CA GLY A 212 20.59 21.43 -9.38
C GLY A 212 20.53 19.91 -9.19
N ASP A 213 19.57 19.51 -8.36
CA ASP A 213 19.23 18.11 -8.08
C ASP A 213 18.29 17.55 -9.16
N ALA A 214 18.21 16.22 -9.23
CA ALA A 214 17.32 15.53 -10.14
C ALA A 214 15.85 15.79 -9.81
N VAL A 215 15.02 15.80 -10.86
CA VAL A 215 13.55 15.85 -10.77
C VAL A 215 12.96 14.66 -11.52
N TYR A 216 11.93 14.02 -10.97
CA TYR A 216 11.36 12.78 -11.52
C TYR A 216 10.21 13.12 -12.47
N ASN A 217 10.57 13.63 -13.65
CA ASN A 217 9.66 13.99 -14.73
C ASN A 217 10.28 13.82 -16.13
N GLY A 218 11.17 12.84 -16.32
CA GLY A 218 11.80 12.58 -17.62
C GLY A 218 10.81 12.24 -18.72
N ARG A 219 9.68 11.59 -18.39
CA ARG A 219 8.63 11.29 -19.39
C ARG A 219 8.06 12.55 -20.06
N SER A 220 7.85 13.64 -19.32
CA SER A 220 7.32 14.88 -19.88
C SER A 220 8.38 15.70 -20.62
N ASN A 221 9.65 15.63 -20.17
CA ASN A 221 10.75 16.42 -20.72
C ASN A 221 11.46 15.77 -21.92
N LEU A 222 11.70 14.47 -21.87
CA LEU A 222 12.47 13.71 -22.88
C LEU A 222 11.57 12.91 -23.84
N GLY A 223 10.28 12.78 -23.49
CA GLY A 223 9.27 12.12 -24.30
C GLY A 223 9.29 10.60 -24.21
N SER A 224 8.37 9.98 -24.94
CA SER A 224 8.07 8.54 -24.82
C SER A 224 9.13 7.60 -25.36
N LYS A 225 10.02 8.08 -26.23
CA LYS A 225 11.07 7.27 -26.80
C LYS A 225 12.19 6.99 -25.79
N ALA A 226 12.51 7.99 -24.98
CA ALA A 226 13.54 7.98 -23.95
C ALA A 226 12.97 7.40 -22.64
N ALA A 227 12.04 8.12 -22.04
CA ALA A 227 11.53 7.89 -20.69
C ALA A 227 10.10 7.35 -20.70
N GLY A 228 9.80 6.45 -21.65
CA GLY A 228 8.42 6.04 -21.90
C GLY A 228 7.96 4.79 -21.20
N LYS A 229 8.90 3.96 -20.74
CA LYS A 229 8.61 2.61 -20.25
C LYS A 229 9.16 2.41 -18.85
N THR A 230 8.38 1.70 -18.05
CA THR A 230 8.85 1.18 -16.76
C THR A 230 8.80 -0.34 -16.77
N TYR A 231 9.72 -0.95 -16.03
CA TYR A 231 9.88 -2.39 -15.91
C TYR A 231 9.86 -2.77 -14.44
N ALA A 232 9.05 -3.75 -14.07
CA ALA A 232 8.93 -4.16 -12.68
C ALA A 232 8.94 -5.68 -12.57
N GLY A 233 9.53 -6.21 -11.51
CA GLY A 233 9.52 -7.64 -11.24
C GLY A 233 9.65 -7.96 -9.76
N TYR A 234 8.87 -8.91 -9.27
CA TYR A 234 8.93 -9.44 -7.90
C TYR A 234 8.95 -10.97 -7.96
N PHE A 235 9.87 -11.57 -7.20
CA PHE A 235 10.07 -13.01 -7.11
C PHE A 235 10.11 -13.41 -5.64
N ASP A 236 9.27 -14.37 -5.24
CA ASP A 236 9.23 -14.83 -3.86
C ASP A 236 9.24 -16.35 -3.74
N TYR A 237 10.12 -16.88 -2.89
CA TYR A 237 10.25 -18.31 -2.62
C TYR A 237 9.49 -18.68 -1.36
N HIS A 238 8.57 -19.65 -1.47
CA HIS A 238 7.66 -20.05 -0.39
C HIS A 238 8.17 -21.30 0.31
N PHE A 239 8.76 -21.13 1.50
CA PHE A 239 9.33 -22.25 2.26
C PHE A 239 8.24 -23.15 2.85
N LEU A 240 7.12 -22.55 3.28
CA LEU A 240 5.98 -23.22 3.91
C LEU A 240 4.75 -23.21 2.99
N ASP A 241 3.56 -22.86 3.49
CA ASP A 241 2.33 -22.78 2.71
C ASP A 241 2.47 -21.73 1.60
N GLN A 242 2.04 -22.10 0.39
CA GLN A 242 2.08 -21.20 -0.75
C GLN A 242 0.96 -20.15 -0.68
N GLU A 243 1.32 -18.91 -0.95
CA GLU A 243 0.35 -17.82 -1.06
C GLU A 243 -0.29 -17.77 -2.45
N SER A 244 -1.54 -17.31 -2.49
CA SER A 244 -2.27 -17.14 -3.75
C SER A 244 -1.61 -16.08 -4.63
N ASN A 245 -1.58 -16.35 -5.94
CA ASN A 245 -1.21 -15.38 -6.98
C ASN A 245 -2.40 -15.02 -7.87
N PHE A 246 -3.63 -15.26 -7.38
CA PHE A 246 -4.85 -15.02 -8.16
C PHE A 246 -5.09 -13.52 -8.37
N LEU A 247 -5.03 -12.73 -7.30
CA LEU A 247 -5.05 -11.26 -7.33
C LEU A 247 -3.64 -10.69 -7.09
N PRO A 248 -3.37 -9.44 -7.50
CA PRO A 248 -2.07 -8.81 -7.28
C PRO A 248 -1.79 -8.49 -5.80
N TYR A 249 -2.76 -8.64 -4.90
CA TYR A 249 -2.62 -8.19 -3.50
C TYR A 249 -2.05 -9.26 -2.56
N LYS A 250 -0.92 -8.96 -1.90
CA LYS A 250 -0.29 -9.78 -0.86
C LYS A 250 -0.94 -9.50 0.51
N VAL A 251 -1.13 -10.56 1.30
CA VAL A 251 -1.83 -10.49 2.59
C VAL A 251 -0.93 -9.88 3.68
N GLY A 252 -1.42 -8.93 4.48
CA GLY A 252 -0.64 -8.34 5.56
C GLY A 252 -0.50 -9.23 6.80
N THR A 253 -1.54 -10.00 7.14
CA THR A 253 -1.52 -11.03 8.19
C THR A 253 -2.59 -12.08 7.92
N TYR A 254 -2.27 -13.35 8.14
CA TYR A 254 -3.21 -14.48 8.05
C TYR A 254 -3.83 -14.83 9.40
N LEU A 255 -3.49 -14.09 10.47
CA LEU A 255 -3.98 -14.37 11.82
C LEU A 255 -3.69 -15.82 12.28
N GLY A 256 -2.67 -16.47 11.73
CA GLY A 256 -2.31 -17.86 11.98
C GLY A 256 -3.24 -18.90 11.32
N GLU A 257 -4.03 -18.53 10.31
CA GLU A 257 -4.79 -19.50 9.51
C GLU A 257 -3.90 -20.31 8.55
N LYS A 258 -2.67 -19.83 8.30
CA LYS A 258 -1.66 -20.47 7.46
C LYS A 258 -0.30 -20.45 8.15
N LYS A 259 0.60 -21.29 7.68
CA LYS A 259 2.02 -21.25 8.00
C LYS A 259 2.77 -20.74 6.78
N VAL A 260 3.10 -19.45 6.75
CA VAL A 260 3.77 -18.81 5.62
C VAL A 260 5.16 -18.39 6.04
N PHE A 261 6.16 -18.73 5.24
CA PHE A 261 7.49 -18.15 5.34
C PHE A 261 8.03 -17.94 3.94
N ASN A 262 8.19 -16.67 3.55
CA ASN A 262 8.56 -16.28 2.21
C ASN A 262 9.76 -15.34 2.26
N ILE A 263 10.70 -15.51 1.34
CA ILE A 263 11.76 -14.54 1.05
C ILE A 263 11.54 -14.03 -0.36
N GLY A 264 11.49 -12.71 -0.51
CA GLY A 264 11.23 -11.99 -1.74
C GLY A 264 12.41 -11.14 -2.18
N ALA A 265 12.53 -10.96 -3.49
CA ALA A 265 13.39 -9.95 -4.09
C ALA A 265 12.70 -9.35 -5.31
N GLY A 266 12.92 -8.06 -5.55
CA GLY A 266 12.28 -7.39 -6.66
C GLY A 266 12.95 -6.09 -7.08
N PHE A 267 12.45 -5.56 -8.19
CA PHE A 267 12.99 -4.37 -8.83
C PHE A 267 11.90 -3.51 -9.48
N PHE A 268 12.25 -2.25 -9.69
CA PHE A 268 11.59 -1.31 -10.58
C PHE A 268 12.66 -0.50 -11.33
N LEU A 269 12.51 -0.40 -12.65
CA LEU A 269 13.42 0.33 -13.52
C LEU A 269 12.61 1.29 -14.40
N HIS A 270 13.09 2.51 -14.56
CA HIS A 270 12.56 3.49 -15.49
C HIS A 270 13.73 4.24 -16.14
N PRO A 271 14.13 3.82 -17.35
CA PRO A 271 15.19 4.47 -18.10
C PRO A 271 14.88 5.95 -18.33
N GLU A 272 15.86 6.82 -18.09
CA GLU A 272 15.74 8.28 -18.19
C GLU A 272 14.51 8.85 -17.45
N GLY A 273 14.07 8.17 -16.37
CA GLY A 273 12.88 8.52 -15.62
C GLY A 273 12.99 9.87 -14.93
N SER A 274 14.19 10.24 -14.50
CA SER A 274 14.53 11.54 -13.92
C SER A 274 15.34 12.38 -14.89
N VAL A 275 15.42 13.68 -14.65
CA VAL A 275 16.25 14.60 -15.42
C VAL A 275 17.02 15.56 -14.53
N ILE A 276 18.20 15.93 -15.02
CA ILE A 276 19.02 17.05 -14.53
C ILE A 276 19.20 18.07 -15.65
N ASP A 277 19.44 19.33 -15.31
CA ASP A 277 19.84 20.36 -16.27
C ASP A 277 21.35 20.61 -16.15
N THR A 278 22.10 20.27 -17.19
CA THR A 278 23.56 20.47 -17.28
C THR A 278 23.94 21.75 -18.03
N GLY A 279 22.94 22.52 -18.49
CA GLY A 279 23.12 23.74 -19.27
C GLY A 279 23.23 24.99 -18.39
N THR A 280 22.54 26.04 -18.80
CA THR A 280 22.45 27.31 -18.07
C THR A 280 21.00 27.74 -17.93
N ALA A 281 20.70 28.65 -17.00
CA ALA A 281 19.34 29.14 -16.78
C ALA A 281 18.63 29.72 -18.03
N ILE A 282 19.39 30.19 -19.03
CA ILE A 282 18.86 30.76 -20.28
C ILE A 282 18.98 29.83 -21.48
N ALA A 283 19.69 28.71 -21.32
CA ALA A 283 19.85 27.66 -22.32
C ALA A 283 19.95 26.31 -21.59
N PRO A 284 18.82 25.76 -21.11
CA PRO A 284 18.78 24.47 -20.45
C PRO A 284 19.28 23.35 -21.37
N ASN A 285 19.98 22.37 -20.79
CA ASN A 285 20.36 21.13 -21.45
C ASN A 285 19.94 19.97 -20.55
N LEU A 286 18.77 19.40 -20.83
CA LEU A 286 18.21 18.33 -20.00
C LEU A 286 18.85 16.99 -20.37
N GLU A 287 19.43 16.33 -19.37
CA GLU A 287 19.97 14.98 -19.47
C GLU A 287 19.17 14.03 -18.57
N GLY A 288 18.87 12.84 -19.10
CA GLY A 288 18.12 11.82 -18.39
C GLY A 288 18.98 11.02 -17.44
N GLU A 289 18.42 10.68 -16.29
CA GLU A 289 18.97 9.74 -15.32
C GLU A 289 18.00 8.57 -15.12
N ASP A 290 18.52 7.35 -15.06
CA ASP A 290 17.73 6.15 -14.83
C ASP A 290 17.21 6.12 -13.39
N VAL A 291 15.95 5.75 -13.21
CA VAL A 291 15.42 5.41 -11.89
C VAL A 291 15.49 3.90 -11.70
N SER A 292 16.23 3.45 -10.69
CA SER A 292 16.47 2.04 -10.38
C SER A 292 16.23 1.75 -8.91
N ILE A 293 15.30 0.86 -8.61
CA ILE A 293 14.91 0.54 -7.23
C ILE A 293 14.92 -0.97 -7.05
N PHE A 294 15.56 -1.44 -5.99
CA PHE A 294 15.68 -2.86 -5.66
C PHE A 294 15.31 -3.10 -4.21
N ALA A 295 14.70 -4.26 -3.93
CA ALA A 295 14.47 -4.67 -2.55
C ALA A 295 14.63 -6.17 -2.34
N VAL A 296 14.88 -6.51 -1.08
CA VAL A 296 14.76 -7.85 -0.53
C VAL A 296 13.87 -7.79 0.70
N ASP A 297 12.96 -8.75 0.83
CA ASP A 297 12.04 -8.83 1.95
C ASP A 297 11.87 -10.25 2.49
N ALA A 298 11.38 -10.34 3.73
CA ALA A 298 10.98 -11.59 4.34
C ALA A 298 9.63 -11.42 5.04
N PHE A 299 8.74 -12.39 4.85
CA PHE A 299 7.42 -12.42 5.47
C PHE A 299 7.20 -13.75 6.19
N TYR A 300 6.74 -13.68 7.43
CA TYR A 300 6.45 -14.83 8.27
C TYR A 300 5.09 -14.67 8.94
N ASP A 301 4.21 -15.66 8.81
CA ASP A 301 2.94 -15.74 9.53
C ASP A 301 2.70 -17.19 9.95
N THR A 302 2.48 -17.44 11.25
CA THR A 302 2.19 -18.79 11.73
C THR A 302 1.30 -18.77 12.96
N PRO A 303 0.41 -19.76 13.14
CA PRO A 303 -0.17 -20.05 14.44
C PRO A 303 0.93 -20.44 15.44
N ILE A 304 0.72 -20.09 16.72
CA ILE A 304 1.55 -20.50 17.85
C ILE A 304 0.70 -21.44 18.72
N GLY A 305 1.04 -22.73 18.69
CA GLY A 305 0.22 -23.76 19.34
C GLY A 305 -1.21 -23.84 18.78
N GLU A 306 -2.14 -24.33 19.60
CA GLU A 306 -3.53 -24.57 19.21
C GLU A 306 -4.53 -23.61 19.86
N ASN A 307 -4.05 -22.69 20.71
CA ASN A 307 -4.86 -21.80 21.55
C ASN A 307 -5.35 -20.51 20.82
N GLY A 308 -5.27 -20.48 19.49
CA GLY A 308 -5.66 -19.32 18.69
C GLY A 308 -4.66 -18.16 18.70
N SER A 309 -3.47 -18.30 19.27
CA SER A 309 -2.41 -17.30 19.11
C SER A 309 -1.65 -17.45 17.78
N ALA A 310 -1.03 -16.36 17.32
CA ALA A 310 -0.28 -16.35 16.06
C ALA A 310 0.76 -15.23 16.07
N ILE A 311 1.82 -15.37 15.27
CA ILE A 311 2.78 -14.30 15.02
C ILE A 311 2.77 -13.94 13.54
N THR A 312 2.88 -12.65 13.26
CA THR A 312 3.13 -12.10 11.93
C THR A 312 4.36 -11.21 12.03
N ALA A 313 5.32 -11.39 11.13
CA ALA A 313 6.52 -10.55 11.04
C ALA A 313 6.86 -10.28 9.58
N TYR A 314 7.35 -9.07 9.32
CA TYR A 314 7.82 -8.63 8.01
C TYR A 314 9.04 -7.73 8.16
N ALA A 315 10.00 -7.85 7.26
CA ALA A 315 11.10 -6.92 7.12
C ALA A 315 11.46 -6.74 5.65
N VAL A 316 11.89 -5.54 5.28
CA VAL A 316 12.35 -5.19 3.93
C VAL A 316 13.55 -4.26 4.02
N TYR A 317 14.53 -4.52 3.16
CA TYR A 317 15.54 -3.56 2.78
C TYR A 317 15.27 -3.13 1.33
N GLN A 318 15.24 -1.83 1.08
CA GLN A 318 15.07 -1.26 -0.26
C GLN A 318 16.18 -0.24 -0.53
N ASN A 319 16.87 -0.39 -1.66
CA ASN A 319 17.76 0.63 -2.20
C ASN A 319 17.04 1.31 -3.37
N SER A 320 17.00 2.64 -3.35
CA SER A 320 16.30 3.42 -4.37
C SER A 320 17.25 4.45 -4.94
N ASP A 321 17.43 4.42 -6.25
CA ASP A 321 18.10 5.46 -7.01
C ASP A 321 17.08 6.14 -7.91
N TYR A 322 16.81 7.41 -7.65
CA TYR A 322 15.94 8.24 -8.47
C TYR A 322 16.72 9.31 -9.23
N GLY A 323 18.05 9.22 -9.29
CA GLY A 323 18.93 10.25 -9.82
C GLY A 323 19.59 11.11 -8.73
N LYS A 324 20.46 12.01 -9.18
CA LYS A 324 21.35 12.82 -8.35
C LYS A 324 20.60 13.60 -7.28
N ASN A 325 20.90 13.31 -6.00
CA ASN A 325 20.35 14.00 -4.84
C ASN A 325 18.81 14.12 -4.86
N TYR A 326 18.13 13.16 -5.48
CA TYR A 326 16.68 13.24 -5.57
C TYR A 326 16.06 13.14 -4.18
N ILE A 327 15.20 14.10 -3.85
CA ILE A 327 14.28 14.01 -2.70
C ILE A 327 13.00 14.77 -3.02
N TYR A 328 11.87 14.10 -2.84
CA TYR A 328 10.54 14.67 -3.03
C TYR A 328 9.53 13.97 -2.11
N SER A 329 8.91 14.72 -1.19
CA SER A 329 7.90 14.21 -0.25
C SER A 329 8.36 12.96 0.53
N ALA A 330 7.94 11.76 0.13
CA ALA A 330 8.28 10.47 0.74
C ALA A 330 9.33 9.66 -0.02
N TYR A 331 9.87 10.21 -1.10
CA TYR A 331 10.81 9.53 -1.98
C TYR A 331 12.14 10.24 -1.96
N GLY A 332 13.21 9.46 -2.09
CA GLY A 332 14.53 10.00 -2.29
C GLY A 332 15.52 8.91 -2.67
N THR A 333 16.60 9.33 -3.31
CA THR A 333 17.75 8.46 -3.57
C THR A 333 18.42 8.11 -2.26
N GLY A 334 18.65 6.82 -2.00
CA GLY A 334 19.19 6.30 -0.75
C GLY A 334 18.69 4.90 -0.39
N SER A 335 18.58 4.62 0.91
CA SER A 335 18.23 3.28 1.39
C SER A 335 17.19 3.30 2.50
N MET A 336 16.35 2.27 2.55
CA MET A 336 15.29 2.08 3.53
C MET A 336 15.43 0.72 4.19
N LEU A 337 15.31 0.69 5.52
CA LEU A 337 15.01 -0.51 6.29
C LEU A 337 13.67 -0.31 6.97
N TYR A 338 12.73 -1.23 6.76
CA TYR A 338 11.43 -1.22 7.44
C TYR A 338 11.04 -2.62 7.90
N GLY A 339 10.37 -2.71 9.04
CA GLY A 339 9.77 -3.95 9.49
C GLY A 339 8.61 -3.75 10.45
N HIS A 340 7.82 -4.81 10.61
CA HIS A 340 6.77 -4.86 11.61
C HIS A 340 6.62 -6.28 12.18
N VAL A 341 6.15 -6.35 13.42
CA VAL A 341 5.81 -7.60 14.10
C VAL A 341 4.52 -7.41 14.87
N GLY A 342 3.64 -8.41 14.82
CA GLY A 342 2.42 -8.45 15.60
C GLY A 342 2.15 -9.84 16.13
N TYR A 343 1.48 -9.89 17.28
CA TYR A 343 1.18 -11.13 17.98
C TYR A 343 -0.32 -11.17 18.28
N VAL A 344 -1.01 -12.18 17.76
CA VAL A 344 -2.41 -12.40 18.10
C VAL A 344 -2.48 -13.08 19.46
N LEU A 345 -3.20 -12.45 20.39
CA LEU A 345 -3.39 -12.99 21.74
C LEU A 345 -4.15 -14.33 21.68
N ASN A 346 -3.87 -15.20 22.66
CA ASN A 346 -4.59 -16.45 22.80
C ASN A 346 -6.08 -16.20 23.03
N GLY A 347 -6.92 -17.04 22.43
CA GLY A 347 -8.36 -16.85 22.51
C GLY A 347 -9.13 -17.71 21.53
N ASP A 348 -10.44 -17.73 21.73
CA ASP A 348 -11.38 -18.39 20.83
C ASP A 348 -11.42 -17.67 19.48
N LYS A 349 -11.20 -18.43 18.39
CA LYS A 349 -11.19 -17.91 17.02
C LYS A 349 -12.57 -17.39 16.57
N LEU A 350 -13.64 -17.80 17.25
CA LEU A 350 -15.01 -17.35 16.97
C LEU A 350 -15.37 -16.03 17.66
N LYS A 351 -14.50 -15.52 18.55
CA LYS A 351 -14.68 -14.25 19.26
C LYS A 351 -13.75 -13.18 18.71
N THR A 352 -13.92 -11.95 19.20
CA THR A 352 -13.01 -10.84 18.87
C THR A 352 -11.57 -11.21 19.22
N ARG A 353 -10.67 -11.14 18.23
CA ARG A 353 -9.23 -11.42 18.41
C ARG A 353 -8.45 -10.11 18.45
N PHE A 354 -7.48 -10.03 19.35
CA PHE A 354 -6.63 -8.86 19.50
C PHE A 354 -5.21 -9.13 19.01
N GLN A 355 -4.64 -8.20 18.26
CA GLN A 355 -3.27 -8.28 17.76
C GLN A 355 -2.55 -6.96 18.00
N PRO A 356 -1.87 -6.78 19.15
CA PRO A 356 -0.87 -5.74 19.29
C PRO A 356 0.25 -5.91 18.25
N TYR A 357 0.80 -4.80 17.80
CA TYR A 357 1.91 -4.77 16.86
C TYR A 357 2.83 -3.57 17.08
N LEU A 358 4.04 -3.71 16.56
CA LEU A 358 5.08 -2.69 16.48
C LEU A 358 5.56 -2.63 15.02
N SER A 359 5.79 -1.43 14.52
CA SER A 359 6.47 -1.19 13.25
C SER A 359 7.55 -0.13 13.40
N TYR A 360 8.65 -0.28 12.67
CA TYR A 360 9.73 0.69 12.63
C TYR A 360 10.29 0.79 11.22
N GLY A 361 10.60 2.01 10.79
CA GLY A 361 11.27 2.29 9.53
C GLY A 361 12.33 3.36 9.68
N THR A 362 13.42 3.24 8.93
CA THR A 362 14.46 4.27 8.80
C THR A 362 14.90 4.38 7.35
N HIS A 363 15.09 5.60 6.87
CA HIS A 363 15.42 5.92 5.48
C HIS A 363 16.54 6.94 5.47
N SER A 364 17.65 6.61 4.82
CA SER A 364 18.72 7.54 4.51
C SER A 364 18.51 8.12 3.12
N TYR A 365 18.91 9.36 2.93
CA TYR A 365 18.86 10.03 1.63
C TYR A 365 20.23 10.60 1.28
N ASP A 366 20.59 10.59 0.00
CA ASP A 366 21.86 11.17 -0.45
C ASP A 366 21.82 12.70 -0.46
N ALA A 367 20.61 13.28 -0.58
CA ALA A 367 20.38 14.71 -0.66
C ALA A 367 20.56 15.45 0.69
N VAL A 368 20.44 14.75 1.82
CA VAL A 368 20.46 15.34 3.17
C VAL A 368 21.06 14.37 4.19
N ASP A 369 21.71 14.90 5.23
CA ASP A 369 22.34 14.07 6.27
C ASP A 369 21.33 13.43 7.24
N ASP A 370 20.10 13.96 7.31
CA ASP A 370 19.07 13.50 8.23
C ASP A 370 18.35 12.24 7.71
N ASN A 371 18.23 11.23 8.58
CA ASN A 371 17.40 10.07 8.30
C ASN A 371 15.93 10.37 8.59
N ARG A 372 15.02 9.85 7.75
CA ARG A 372 13.59 9.79 8.08
C ARG A 372 13.27 8.51 8.85
N SER A 373 12.76 8.65 10.06
CA SER A 373 12.36 7.53 10.90
C SER A 373 10.85 7.52 11.13
N THR A 374 10.27 6.32 11.22
CA THR A 374 8.87 6.10 11.58
C THR A 374 8.78 5.02 12.65
N LEU A 375 8.01 5.28 13.70
CA LEU A 375 7.67 4.33 14.76
C LEU A 375 6.14 4.23 14.83
N GLY A 376 5.63 3.00 14.75
CA GLY A 376 4.20 2.71 14.89
C GLY A 376 3.99 1.69 16.01
N VAL A 377 3.10 2.00 16.95
CA VAL A 377 2.66 1.09 18.00
C VAL A 377 1.14 1.02 17.95
N GLY A 378 0.59 -0.17 17.75
CA GLY A 378 -0.86 -0.28 17.60
C GLY A 378 -1.42 -1.61 18.04
N ILE A 379 -2.75 -1.68 17.98
CA ILE A 379 -3.53 -2.87 18.28
C ILE A 379 -4.70 -2.98 17.33
N ASN A 380 -4.92 -4.19 16.84
CA ASN A 380 -6.10 -4.54 16.06
C ASN A 380 -7.09 -5.32 16.92
N ALA A 381 -8.37 -5.05 16.75
CA ALA A 381 -9.48 -5.86 17.24
C ALA A 381 -10.26 -6.41 16.03
N TYR A 382 -10.10 -7.71 15.76
CA TYR A 382 -10.75 -8.44 14.69
C TYR A 382 -12.05 -9.05 15.20
N MET A 383 -13.16 -8.35 14.98
CA MET A 383 -14.49 -8.75 15.45
C MET A 383 -15.06 -9.92 14.64
N SER A 384 -14.70 -10.01 13.36
CA SER A 384 -15.08 -11.11 12.46
C SER A 384 -13.97 -11.33 11.44
N GLY A 385 -12.86 -11.89 11.89
CA GLY A 385 -11.64 -11.99 11.08
C GLY A 385 -11.29 -10.66 10.44
N HIS A 386 -10.97 -10.66 9.15
CA HIS A 386 -10.69 -9.43 8.42
C HIS A 386 -11.95 -8.65 7.99
N ASN A 387 -13.14 -9.28 7.98
CA ASN A 387 -14.38 -8.63 7.51
C ASN A 387 -14.81 -7.44 8.38
N SER A 388 -14.44 -7.44 9.66
CA SER A 388 -14.72 -6.36 10.59
C SER A 388 -13.54 -6.16 11.54
N LYS A 389 -12.91 -4.99 11.46
CA LYS A 389 -11.66 -4.67 12.15
C LYS A 389 -11.71 -3.24 12.71
N LEU A 390 -11.27 -3.08 13.96
CA LEU A 390 -10.85 -1.80 14.53
C LEU A 390 -9.34 -1.80 14.71
N THR A 391 -8.69 -0.68 14.39
CA THR A 391 -7.26 -0.49 14.62
C THR A 391 -7.04 0.82 15.36
N LEU A 392 -6.32 0.78 16.47
CA LEU A 392 -5.77 1.95 17.13
C LEU A 392 -4.25 1.94 16.93
N GLU A 393 -3.69 3.05 16.48
CA GLU A 393 -2.25 3.20 16.27
C GLU A 393 -1.79 4.56 16.82
N TYR A 394 -0.68 4.56 17.54
CA TYR A 394 0.17 5.73 17.71
C TYR A 394 1.30 5.63 16.69
N MET A 395 1.43 6.65 15.85
CA MET A 395 2.51 6.78 14.90
C MET A 395 3.32 8.04 15.21
N ASN A 396 4.63 7.91 15.21
CA ASN A 396 5.59 9.00 15.26
C ASN A 396 6.44 8.97 13.98
N GLN A 397 6.66 10.14 13.38
CA GLN A 397 7.54 10.30 12.24
C GLN A 397 8.47 11.49 12.46
N SER A 398 9.77 11.26 12.28
CA SER A 398 10.80 12.30 12.36
C SER A 398 11.59 12.42 11.06
N PHE A 399 11.90 13.65 10.65
CA PHE A 399 12.76 13.97 9.52
C PHE A 399 13.27 15.42 9.61
N GLY A 400 14.57 15.60 9.76
CA GLY A 400 15.16 16.91 10.05
C GLY A 400 14.58 17.51 11.34
N SER A 401 14.10 18.75 11.26
CA SER A 401 13.44 19.42 12.39
C SER A 401 11.98 19.01 12.61
N VAL A 402 11.39 18.23 11.70
CA VAL A 402 10.00 17.79 11.79
C VAL A 402 9.95 16.53 12.65
N ASP A 403 9.18 16.57 13.73
CA ASP A 403 8.82 15.42 14.56
C ASP A 403 7.32 15.50 14.81
N THR A 404 6.56 14.58 14.21
CA THR A 404 5.10 14.60 14.26
C THR A 404 4.56 13.30 14.83
N SER A 405 3.58 13.43 15.73
CA SER A 405 2.84 12.25 16.21
C SER A 405 1.34 12.33 16.00
N THR A 406 0.76 11.19 15.67
CA THR A 406 -0.68 11.04 15.45
C THR A 406 -1.18 9.78 16.16
N ILE A 407 -2.34 9.90 16.82
CA ILE A 407 -3.11 8.76 17.30
C ILE A 407 -4.30 8.58 16.37
N SER A 408 -4.39 7.42 15.73
CA SER A 408 -5.41 7.13 14.73
C SER A 408 -6.25 5.94 15.15
N LEU A 409 -7.57 6.11 15.11
CA LEU A 409 -8.54 5.03 15.21
C LEU A 409 -9.17 4.80 13.85
N GLN A 410 -9.02 3.60 13.29
CA GLN A 410 -9.64 3.18 12.04
C GLN A 410 -10.68 2.09 12.27
N ALA A 411 -11.88 2.30 11.75
CA ALA A 411 -12.89 1.26 11.57
C ALA A 411 -12.86 0.79 10.12
N MET A 412 -12.84 -0.53 9.91
CA MET A 412 -12.93 -1.17 8.61
C MET A 412 -14.02 -2.23 8.62
N ILE A 413 -14.85 -2.20 7.58
CA ILE A 413 -15.78 -3.28 7.24
C ILE A 413 -15.55 -3.62 5.78
N TYR A 414 -15.51 -4.92 5.46
CA TYR A 414 -15.64 -5.37 4.07
C TYR A 414 -16.56 -6.57 3.93
N LEU A 415 -17.09 -6.67 2.72
CA LEU A 415 -18.05 -7.67 2.22
C LEU A 415 -17.47 -8.28 0.94
#